data_AF-A0A7S1WNK8-F1
#
_entry.id   AF-A0A7S1WNK8-F1
#
_cell.length_a   1.000
_cell.length_b   1.000
_cell.length_c   1.000
_cell.angle_alpha   90.00
_cell.angle_beta   90.00
_cell.angle_gamma   90.00
#
_symmetry.space_group_name_H-M   'P 1'
#
loop_
_entity.id
_entity.type
_entity.pdbx_description
1 polymer ?
#
loop_
_entity_poly.entity_id
_entity_poly.type
_entity_poly.pdbx_seq_one_letter_code
_entity_poly.pdbx_strand_id
1 'polypeptide(L)'
;RRLFEASREAYQKALAQAGRGRGRVTTEVRSAADFQDGVFYYAEDYHQQYLAKPGSRPYCSAQPQRVSLPPFEEWAPEGLLEQSAPKLPEAFWKEHAPEPHGVIRSPSWPIQWGKAEEL
;
A
#
# COMPACT_ATOMS: atom_id res chain seq x y z
N ARG A 1 -3.09 1.76 16.18
CA ARG A 1 -1.64 1.46 16.23
C ARG A 1 -1.33 -0.04 16.07
N ARG A 2 -1.94 -0.92 16.88
CA ARG A 2 -1.72 -2.38 16.87
C ARG A 2 -1.70 -3.01 15.47
N LEU A 3 -2.69 -2.71 14.63
CA LEU A 3 -2.77 -3.25 13.26
C LEU A 3 -1.54 -2.90 12.39
N PHE A 4 -1.06 -1.66 12.48
CA PHE A 4 0.11 -1.18 11.73
C PHE A 4 1.42 -1.83 12.22
N GLU A 5 1.53 -2.06 13.52
CA GLU A 5 2.70 -2.73 14.11
C GLU A 5 2.72 -4.21 13.74
N ALA A 6 1.57 -4.88 13.83
CA ALA A 6 1.41 -6.27 13.44
C ALA A 6 1.69 -6.48 11.94
N SER A 7 1.16 -5.62 11.06
CA SER A 7 1.42 -5.71 9.63
C SER A 7 2.90 -5.50 9.30
N ARG A 8 3.57 -4.53 9.96
CA ARG A 8 5.02 -4.32 9.83
C ARG A 8 5.80 -5.58 10.21
N GLU A 9 5.46 -6.22 11.33
CA GLU A 9 6.14 -7.42 11.81
C GLU A 9 5.92 -8.62 10.89
N ALA A 10 4.69 -8.83 10.43
CA ALA A 10 4.37 -9.86 9.45
C ALA A 10 5.13 -9.64 8.14
N TYR A 11 5.13 -8.40 7.63
CA TYR A 11 5.84 -8.07 6.40
C TYR A 11 7.35 -8.22 6.54
N GLN A 12 7.93 -7.83 7.68
CA GLN A 12 9.35 -8.04 7.96
C GLN A 12 9.75 -9.51 7.86
N LYS A 13 8.92 -10.41 8.40
CA LYS A 13 9.14 -11.88 8.31
C LYS A 13 9.04 -12.35 6.86
N ALA A 14 8.01 -11.93 6.13
CA ALA A 14 7.81 -12.28 4.73
C ALA A 14 8.97 -11.82 3.84
N LEU A 15 9.46 -10.58 4.04
CA LEU A 15 10.64 -10.05 3.36
C LEU A 15 11.88 -10.91 3.62
N ALA A 16 12.13 -11.27 4.89
CA ALA A 16 13.27 -12.09 5.27
C ALA A 16 13.20 -13.50 4.64
N GLN A 17 12.03 -14.14 4.67
CA GLN A 17 11.79 -15.45 4.05
C GLN A 17 12.01 -15.42 2.54
N ALA A 18 11.59 -14.32 1.88
CA ALA A 18 11.78 -14.14 0.45
C ALA A 18 13.22 -13.72 0.06
N GLY A 19 14.13 -13.53 1.02
CA GLY A 19 15.47 -12.99 0.76
C GLY A 19 15.43 -11.57 0.16
N ARG A 20 14.41 -10.78 0.50
CA ARG A 20 14.17 -9.41 0.03
C ARG A 20 14.36 -8.40 1.16
N GLY A 21 14.37 -7.11 0.81
CA GLY A 21 14.65 -6.01 1.74
C GLY A 21 16.16 -5.79 1.96
N ARG A 22 16.51 -4.64 2.54
CA ARG A 22 17.90 -4.22 2.80
C ARG A 22 18.22 -4.11 4.29
N GLY A 23 17.48 -4.85 5.12
CA GLY A 23 17.57 -4.78 6.58
C GLY A 23 16.18 -4.71 7.23
N ARG A 24 16.14 -4.13 8.43
CA ARG A 24 14.88 -3.94 9.16
C ARG A 24 14.03 -2.85 8.52
N VAL A 25 12.71 -3.03 8.54
CA VAL A 25 11.74 -2.00 8.16
C VAL A 25 11.88 -0.81 9.12
N THR A 26 12.22 0.36 8.58
CA THR A 26 12.44 1.60 9.33
C THR A 26 11.22 2.54 9.32
N THR A 27 10.11 2.14 8.71
CA THR A 27 8.88 2.92 8.62
C THR A 27 8.37 3.30 10.02
N GLU A 28 8.18 4.59 10.25
CA GLU A 28 7.59 5.11 11.48
C GLU A 28 6.07 4.99 11.46
N VAL A 29 5.49 4.66 12.62
CA VAL A 29 4.03 4.61 12.82
C VAL A 29 3.63 5.70 13.79
N ARG A 30 3.06 6.79 13.26
CA ARG A 30 2.63 7.98 14.01
C ARG A 30 1.27 8.47 13.52
N SER A 31 0.50 9.06 14.44
CA SER A 31 -0.69 9.85 14.12
C SER A 31 -0.29 11.22 13.58
N ALA A 32 -1.14 11.85 12.77
CA ALA A 32 -0.97 13.27 12.42
C ALA A 32 -0.90 14.14 13.68
N ALA A 33 -1.68 13.79 14.72
CA ALA A 33 -1.67 14.47 16.02
C ALA A 33 -0.34 14.34 16.81
N ASP A 34 0.57 13.45 16.40
CA ASP A 34 1.89 13.33 17.04
C ASP A 34 2.88 14.41 16.53
N PHE A 35 2.53 15.16 15.49
CA PHE A 35 3.31 16.28 14.95
C PHE A 35 2.89 17.61 15.58
N GLN A 36 3.80 18.58 15.60
CA GLN A 36 3.67 19.84 16.36
C GLN A 36 2.32 20.55 16.15
N ASP A 37 1.83 20.59 14.92
CA ASP A 37 0.61 21.32 14.58
C ASP A 37 -0.60 20.38 14.45
N GLY A 38 -0.39 19.06 14.44
CA GLY A 38 -1.44 18.08 14.19
C GLY A 38 -2.05 18.12 12.77
N VAL A 39 -1.55 19.00 11.89
CA VAL A 39 -2.15 19.31 10.59
C VAL A 39 -1.48 18.54 9.45
N PHE A 40 -2.29 18.00 8.55
CA PHE A 40 -1.85 17.50 7.25
C PHE A 40 -1.98 18.63 6.20
N TYR A 41 -0.85 19.13 5.73
CA TYR A 41 -0.81 20.17 4.69
C TYR A 41 -0.89 19.53 3.30
N TYR A 42 -1.84 19.96 2.49
CA TYR A 42 -1.92 19.51 1.10
C TYR A 42 -0.76 20.08 0.28
N ALA A 43 -0.16 19.24 -0.56
CA ALA A 43 0.75 19.70 -1.61
C ALA A 43 -0.03 20.47 -2.67
N GLU A 44 0.66 21.35 -3.40
CA GLU A 44 0.11 22.18 -4.47
C GLU A 44 -0.57 21.35 -5.55
N ASP A 45 -1.52 21.96 -6.26
CA ASP A 45 -2.31 21.29 -7.29
C ASP A 45 -1.46 20.59 -8.36
N TYR A 46 -0.27 21.12 -8.66
CA TYR A 46 0.62 20.51 -9.64
C TYR A 46 1.12 19.11 -9.22
N HIS A 47 1.23 18.85 -7.92
CA HIS A 47 1.63 17.55 -7.37
C HIS A 47 0.49 16.52 -7.37
N GLN A 48 -0.75 16.98 -7.35
CA GLN A 48 -1.92 16.11 -7.33
C GLN A 48 -2.03 15.34 -8.65
N GLN A 49 -2.12 14.01 -8.54
CA GLN A 49 -2.17 13.08 -9.68
C GLN A 49 -1.01 13.27 -10.68
N TYR A 50 0.19 13.65 -10.20
CA TYR A 50 1.32 14.05 -11.05
C TYR A 50 1.59 13.10 -12.23
N LEU A 51 1.65 11.77 -11.97
CA LEU A 51 1.92 10.78 -13.02
C LEU A 51 0.83 10.67 -14.10
N ALA A 52 -0.40 11.04 -13.77
CA ALA A 52 -1.53 11.03 -14.71
C ALA A 52 -1.74 12.39 -15.41
N LYS A 53 -1.07 13.45 -14.95
CA LYS A 53 -1.30 14.81 -15.44
C LYS A 53 -0.71 15.00 -16.84
N PRO A 54 -1.48 15.55 -17.81
CA PRO A 54 -0.96 15.87 -19.14
C PRO A 54 0.25 16.80 -19.08
N GLY A 55 1.28 16.53 -19.89
CA GLY A 55 2.50 17.34 -19.95
C GLY A 55 3.46 17.19 -18.76
N SER A 56 3.18 16.29 -17.80
CA SER A 56 4.13 15.97 -16.75
C SER A 56 5.40 15.34 -17.34
N ARG A 57 6.53 15.51 -16.64
CA ARG A 57 7.77 14.75 -16.92
C ARG A 57 7.77 13.56 -15.96
N PRO A 58 7.21 12.40 -16.36
CA PRO A 58 7.01 11.31 -15.41
C PRO A 58 8.35 10.78 -14.92
N TYR A 59 8.50 10.72 -13.61
CA TYR A 59 9.60 10.04 -12.94
C TYR A 59 9.01 9.23 -11.79
N CYS A 60 9.53 8.02 -11.61
CA CYS A 60 9.13 7.15 -10.51
C CYS A 60 10.29 6.22 -10.17
N SER A 61 10.77 6.30 -8.93
CA SER A 61 11.78 5.40 -8.37
C SER A 61 11.16 4.28 -7.53
N ALA A 62 9.84 4.23 -7.42
CA ALA A 62 9.15 3.19 -6.69
C ALA A 62 9.25 1.86 -7.45
N GLN A 63 9.81 0.85 -6.79
CA GLN A 63 9.87 -0.51 -7.30
C GLN A 63 9.25 -1.45 -6.26
N PRO A 64 8.23 -2.24 -6.63
CA PRO A 64 7.65 -3.23 -5.73
C PRO A 64 8.67 -4.29 -5.30
N GLN A 65 8.63 -4.71 -4.03
CA GLN A 65 9.46 -5.82 -3.54
C GLN A 65 9.01 -7.19 -4.08
N ARG A 66 7.80 -7.26 -4.65
CA ARG A 66 7.13 -8.51 -5.08
C ARG A 66 7.02 -9.53 -3.95
N VAL A 67 6.79 -9.03 -2.75
CA VAL A 67 6.47 -9.81 -1.56
C VAL A 67 5.13 -9.30 -1.09
N SER A 68 4.15 -10.20 -1.01
CA SER A 68 2.84 -9.91 -0.42
C SER A 68 2.93 -9.96 1.10
N LEU A 69 2.04 -9.24 1.78
CA LEU A 69 1.75 -9.57 3.17
C LEU A 69 1.19 -11.01 3.23
N PRO A 70 1.47 -11.77 4.30
CA PRO A 70 0.77 -13.03 4.54
C PRO A 70 -0.75 -12.82 4.65
N PRO A 71 -1.56 -13.89 4.50
CA PRO A 71 -3.00 -13.84 4.71
C PRO A 71 -3.36 -13.08 5.99
N PHE A 72 -4.38 -12.24 5.91
CA PHE A 72 -4.72 -11.28 6.95
C PHE A 72 -4.96 -11.95 8.31
N GLU A 73 -5.59 -13.11 8.29
CA GLU A 73 -5.96 -13.91 9.45
C GLU A 73 -4.73 -14.44 10.22
N GLU A 74 -3.56 -14.51 9.57
CA GLU A 74 -2.34 -15.02 10.20
C GLU A 74 -1.63 -13.98 11.08
N TRP A 75 -1.93 -12.70 10.90
CA TRP A 75 -1.20 -11.62 11.60
C TRP A 75 -2.08 -10.53 12.19
N ALA A 76 -3.35 -10.43 11.79
CA ALA A 76 -4.25 -9.44 12.33
C ALA A 76 -4.40 -9.62 13.85
N PRO A 77 -4.32 -8.54 14.65
CA PRO A 77 -4.57 -8.63 16.07
C PRO A 77 -5.99 -9.13 16.37
N GLU A 78 -6.12 -9.91 17.45
CA GLU A 78 -7.42 -10.33 17.96
C GLU A 78 -8.36 -9.13 18.17
N GLY A 79 -9.62 -9.29 17.76
CA GLY A 79 -10.63 -8.23 17.79
C GLY A 79 -10.58 -7.25 16.62
N LEU A 80 -9.60 -7.34 15.71
CA LEU A 80 -9.52 -6.50 14.51
C LEU A 80 -9.78 -7.26 13.20
N LEU A 81 -9.99 -8.57 13.27
CA LEU A 81 -10.22 -9.44 12.09
C LEU A 81 -11.38 -8.93 11.23
N GLU A 82 -12.57 -8.77 11.82
CA GLU A 82 -13.73 -8.32 11.04
C GLU A 82 -13.66 -6.82 10.73
N GLN A 83 -13.20 -6.01 11.69
CA GLN A 83 -13.19 -4.55 11.55
C GLN A 83 -12.23 -4.07 10.46
N SER A 84 -11.14 -4.79 10.23
CA SER A 84 -10.04 -4.38 9.35
C SER A 84 -9.74 -5.37 8.24
N ALA A 85 -10.67 -6.30 7.95
CA ALA A 85 -10.55 -7.25 6.86
C ALA A 85 -10.27 -6.55 5.51
N PRO A 86 -9.38 -7.10 4.67
CA PRO A 86 -9.19 -6.62 3.31
C PRO A 86 -10.51 -6.61 2.54
N LYS A 87 -10.83 -5.47 1.91
CA LYS A 87 -12.06 -5.33 1.11
C LYS A 87 -11.98 -6.02 -0.26
N LEU A 88 -10.77 -6.20 -0.79
CA LEU A 88 -10.52 -6.80 -2.09
C LEU A 88 -10.01 -8.23 -1.89
N PRO A 89 -10.58 -9.21 -2.61
CA PRO A 89 -10.20 -10.61 -2.45
C PRO A 89 -8.83 -10.90 -3.07
N GLU A 90 -8.22 -12.03 -2.71
CA GLU A 90 -6.97 -12.51 -3.32
C GLU A 90 -7.04 -12.62 -4.85
N ALA A 91 -8.23 -12.90 -5.42
CA ALA A 91 -8.43 -12.90 -6.87
C ALA A 91 -8.12 -11.54 -7.51
N PHE A 92 -8.48 -10.43 -6.86
CA PHE A 92 -8.14 -9.08 -7.34
C PHE A 92 -6.63 -8.89 -7.39
N TRP A 93 -5.95 -9.24 -6.29
CA TRP A 93 -4.51 -9.06 -6.19
C TRP A 93 -3.74 -9.99 -7.12
N LYS A 94 -4.25 -11.19 -7.38
CA LYS A 94 -3.64 -12.09 -8.38
C LYS A 94 -3.64 -11.48 -9.79
N GLU A 95 -4.67 -10.72 -10.15
CA GLU A 95 -4.80 -10.09 -11.46
C GLU A 95 -4.11 -8.72 -11.53
N HIS A 96 -4.19 -7.93 -10.45
CA HIS A 96 -3.83 -6.51 -10.46
C HIS A 96 -2.65 -6.15 -9.55
N ALA A 97 -1.96 -7.13 -8.96
CA ALA A 97 -0.79 -6.85 -8.12
C ALA A 97 0.31 -6.10 -8.90
N PRO A 98 1.09 -5.25 -8.20
CA PRO A 98 2.20 -4.53 -8.83
C PRO A 98 3.25 -5.46 -9.45
N GLU A 99 3.53 -5.23 -10.72
CA GLU A 99 4.58 -5.91 -11.47
C GLU A 99 5.97 -5.28 -11.26
N PRO A 100 7.07 -5.97 -11.62
CA PRO A 100 8.44 -5.47 -11.38
C PRO A 100 8.82 -4.22 -12.19
N HIS A 101 7.96 -3.74 -13.10
CA HIS A 101 8.18 -2.58 -13.93
C HIS A 101 7.69 -1.29 -13.25
N GLY A 102 8.26 -0.14 -13.62
CA GLY A 102 7.85 1.14 -13.06
C GLY A 102 6.43 1.52 -13.48
N VAL A 103 5.67 2.12 -12.58
CA VAL A 103 4.26 2.52 -12.79
C VAL A 103 4.06 3.63 -13.83
N ILE A 104 5.13 4.18 -14.40
CA ILE A 104 5.10 5.25 -15.40
C ILE A 104 4.29 4.84 -16.64
N ARG A 105 4.31 3.55 -17.00
CA ARG A 105 3.60 3.02 -18.17
C ARG A 105 2.28 2.35 -17.82
N SER A 106 1.90 2.32 -16.54
CA SER A 106 0.64 1.74 -16.10
C SER A 106 -0.53 2.66 -16.47
N PRO A 107 -1.73 2.11 -16.71
CA PRO A 107 -2.93 2.92 -16.87
C PRO A 107 -3.16 3.83 -15.66
N SER A 108 -3.60 5.06 -15.91
CA SER A 108 -3.94 6.04 -14.87
C SER A 108 -5.40 5.99 -14.42
N TRP A 109 -6.23 5.17 -15.08
CA TRP A 109 -7.65 5.04 -14.77
C TRP A 109 -7.87 4.08 -13.61
N PRO A 110 -8.89 4.31 -12.75
CA PRO A 110 -9.25 3.36 -11.70
C PRO A 110 -9.55 1.97 -12.26
N ILE A 111 -9.01 0.93 -11.62
CA ILE A 111 -9.31 -0.47 -11.97
C ILE A 111 -10.81 -0.69 -11.77
N GLN A 112 -11.46 -1.20 -12.82
CA GLN A 112 -12.85 -1.66 -12.74
C GLN A 112 -12.83 -3.10 -12.23
N TRP A 113 -13.28 -3.32 -10.99
CA TRP A 113 -13.33 -4.63 -10.36
C TRP A 113 -14.68 -4.87 -9.68
N GLY A 114 -15.28 -6.04 -9.93
CA GLY A 114 -16.64 -6.34 -9.52
C GLY A 114 -17.70 -5.67 -10.41
N LYS A 115 -18.94 -6.14 -10.34
CA LYS A 115 -20.09 -5.50 -11.03
C LYS A 115 -20.68 -4.41 -10.12
N ALA A 116 -21.22 -3.36 -10.72
CA ALA A 116 -21.80 -2.18 -10.06
C ALA A 116 -23.05 -2.45 -9.18
N GLU A 117 -23.46 -3.70 -8.97
CA GLU A 117 -24.72 -4.08 -8.30
C GLU A 117 -24.55 -4.55 -6.84
N GLU A 118 -23.32 -4.57 -6.31
CA GLU A 118 -23.02 -4.97 -4.91
C GLU A 118 -22.42 -3.83 -4.06
N LEU A 119 -22.84 -2.59 -4.32
CA LEU A 119 -22.66 -1.41 -3.44
C LEU A 119 -24.03 -0.84 -3.08
#